data_AF-U6DVM5-F1
#
_entry.id   AF-U6DVM5-F1
#
_cell.length_a   1.000
_cell.length_b   1.000
_cell.length_c   1.000
_cell.angle_alpha   90.00
_cell.angle_beta   90.00
_cell.angle_gamma   90.00
#
_symmetry.space_group_name_H-M   'P 1'
#
loop_
_entity.id
_entity.type
_entity.pdbx_description
1 polymer ?
#
loop_
_entity_poly.entity_id
_entity_poly.type
_entity_poly.pdbx_seq_one_letter_code
_entity_poly.pdbx_strand_id
1 'polypeptide(L)'
;RLKAAVHYTVGCLCEEVASDREMPFSKQTIAAISELTFRQCETFAKDLEMFARHAKRSTINTEDVKLLARRSNSLLKYITEKNEELTQFNTEQKTKKK
;
A
#
# COMPACT_ATOMS: atom_id res chain seq x y z
N ARG A 1 -6.58 -9.28 16.51
CA ARG A 1 -5.69 -10.05 15.60
C ARG A 1 -5.14 -9.20 14.46
N LEU A 2 -5.97 -8.65 13.56
CA LEU A 2 -5.49 -7.85 12.41
C LEU A 2 -4.67 -6.62 12.83
N LYS A 3 -5.18 -5.81 13.77
CA LYS A 3 -4.45 -4.65 14.32
C LYS A 3 -3.05 -5.01 14.87
N ALA A 4 -2.93 -6.14 15.56
CA ALA A 4 -1.65 -6.58 16.13
C ALA A 4 -0.64 -6.96 15.03
N ALA A 5 -1.09 -7.62 13.97
CA ALA A 5 -0.24 -7.92 12.81
C ALA A 5 0.20 -6.64 12.08
N VAL A 6 -0.72 -5.68 11.90
CA VAL A 6 -0.37 -4.35 11.36
C VAL A 6 0.67 -3.67 12.24
N HIS A 7 0.49 -3.67 13.57
CA HIS A 7 1.42 -3.06 14.51
C HIS A 7 2.82 -3.66 14.42
N TYR A 8 2.92 -4.99 14.30
CA TYR A 8 4.19 -5.68 14.10
C TYR A 8 4.91 -5.19 12.84
N THR A 9 4.24 -5.19 11.68
CA THR A 9 4.85 -4.73 10.42
C THR A 9 5.20 -3.25 10.45
N VAL A 10 4.35 -2.40 11.06
CA VAL A 10 4.66 -0.98 11.27
C VAL A 10 5.92 -0.83 12.12
N GLY A 11 6.08 -1.63 13.17
CA GLY A 11 7.29 -1.67 13.99
C GLY A 11 8.55 -1.97 13.17
N CYS A 12 8.52 -3.02 12.35
CA CYS A 12 9.66 -3.39 11.48
C CYS A 12 10.02 -2.26 10.50
N LEU A 13 9.03 -1.67 9.81
CA LEU A 13 9.27 -0.58 8.87
C LEU A 13 9.76 0.70 9.58
N CYS A 14 9.26 0.99 10.78
CA CYS A 14 9.78 2.09 11.59
C CYS A 14 11.22 1.85 12.04
N GLU A 15 11.63 0.61 12.29
CA GLU A 15 13.01 0.26 12.65
C GLU A 15 13.97 0.45 11.47
N GLU A 16 13.55 0.09 10.24
CA GLU A 16 14.30 0.37 9.02
C GLU A 16 14.54 1.89 8.85
N VAL A 17 13.47 2.68 9.01
CA VAL A 17 13.56 4.15 8.93
C VAL A 17 14.38 4.75 10.08
N ALA A 18 14.25 4.22 11.30
CA ALA A 18 15.02 4.68 12.45
C ALA A 18 16.52 4.45 12.24
N SER A 19 16.89 3.32 11.62
CA SER A 19 18.27 2.99 11.31
C SER A 19 18.82 3.89 10.20
N ASP A 20 18.07 4.10 9.11
CA ASP A 20 18.45 5.00 8.01
C ASP A 20 18.64 6.46 8.47
N ARG A 21 17.87 6.89 9.48
CA ARG A 21 17.88 8.27 9.99
C ARG A 21 18.65 8.45 11.30
N GLU A 22 19.22 7.38 11.85
CA GLU A 22 19.89 7.34 13.16
C GLU A 22 19.03 7.97 14.28
N MET A 23 17.71 7.80 14.20
CA MET A 23 16.74 8.44 15.10
C MET A 23 15.67 7.45 15.55
N PRO A 24 15.60 7.10 16.85
CA PRO A 24 14.65 6.11 17.33
C PRO A 24 13.21 6.66 17.38
N PHE A 25 12.24 5.81 17.08
CA PHE A 25 10.82 6.09 17.32
C PHE A 25 10.39 5.65 18.72
N SER A 26 9.53 6.44 19.35
CA SER A 26 8.87 6.02 20.59
C SER A 26 7.85 4.90 20.32
N LYS A 27 7.59 4.03 21.30
CA LYS A 27 6.56 2.98 21.20
C LYS A 27 5.18 3.58 20.94
N GLN A 28 4.90 4.75 21.50
CA GLN A 28 3.66 5.50 21.33
C GLN A 28 3.51 5.99 19.89
N THR A 29 4.59 6.47 19.26
CA THR A 29 4.59 6.87 17.85
C THR A 29 4.29 5.67 16.94
N ILE A 30 4.93 4.52 17.16
CA ILE A 30 4.68 3.29 16.39
C ILE A 30 3.21 2.84 16.57
N ALA A 31 2.68 2.89 17.80
CA ALA A 31 1.27 2.57 18.07
C ALA A 31 0.31 3.54 17.36
N ALA A 32 0.63 4.84 17.35
CA ALA A 32 -0.18 5.86 16.68
C ALA A 32 -0.20 5.67 15.15
N ILE A 33 0.96 5.38 14.54
CA ILE A 33 1.06 5.05 13.11
C ILE A 33 0.24 3.80 12.81
N SER A 34 0.36 2.74 13.62
CA SER A 34 -0.42 1.52 13.43
C SER A 34 -1.94 1.75 13.48
N GLU A 35 -2.42 2.57 14.41
CA GLU A 35 -3.85 2.89 14.49
C GLU A 35 -4.30 3.77 13.32
N LEU A 36 -3.45 4.70 12.88
CA LEU A 36 -3.71 5.51 11.69
C LEU A 36 -3.79 4.64 10.43
N THR A 37 -2.83 3.74 10.21
CA THR A 37 -2.81 2.81 9.07
C THR A 37 -4.07 1.96 9.05
N PHE A 38 -4.47 1.41 10.21
CA PHE A 38 -5.68 0.58 10.29
C PHE A 38 -6.95 1.36 9.94
N ARG A 39 -7.11 2.59 10.43
CA ARG A 39 -8.24 3.47 10.06
C ARG A 39 -8.18 3.87 8.59
N GLN A 40 -6.98 4.12 8.05
CA GLN A 40 -6.81 4.50 6.66
C GLN A 40 -7.23 3.39 5.69
N CYS A 41 -7.04 2.12 6.07
CA CYS A 41 -7.51 0.97 5.29
C CYS A 41 -9.03 1.00 5.07
N GLU A 42 -9.81 1.47 6.05
CA GLU A 42 -11.26 1.58 5.91
C GLU A 42 -11.65 2.59 4.82
N THR A 43 -11.02 3.76 4.83
CA THR A 43 -11.21 4.79 3.80
C THR A 43 -10.81 4.25 2.42
N PHE A 44 -9.62 3.63 2.32
CA PHE A 44 -9.14 3.06 1.06
C PHE A 44 -10.04 1.95 0.53
N ALA A 45 -10.55 1.07 1.40
CA ALA A 45 -11.45 0.00 0.98
C ALA A 45 -12.75 0.55 0.37
N LYS A 46 -13.36 1.55 1.02
CA LYS A 46 -14.58 2.21 0.54
C LYS A 46 -14.35 2.91 -0.79
N ASP A 47 -13.26 3.67 -0.92
CA ASP A 47 -12.93 4.37 -2.17
C ASP A 47 -12.70 3.39 -3.33
N LEU A 48 -11.94 2.32 -3.09
CA LEU A 48 -11.66 1.30 -4.11
C LEU A 48 -12.93 0.55 -4.56
N GLU A 49 -13.82 0.21 -3.63
CA GLU A 49 -15.13 -0.36 -3.95
C GLU A 49 -15.93 0.59 -4.84
N MET A 50 -15.96 1.89 -4.51
CA MET A 50 -16.67 2.88 -5.29
C MET A 50 -16.07 3.08 -6.68
N PHE A 51 -14.75 3.05 -6.83
CA PHE A 51 -14.07 3.16 -8.13
C PHE A 51 -14.40 1.97 -9.05
N ALA A 52 -14.31 0.74 -8.53
CA ALA A 52 -14.68 -0.45 -9.28
C ALA A 52 -16.16 -0.42 -9.69
N ARG A 53 -17.05 -0.07 -8.75
CA ARG A 53 -18.50 0.05 -8.99
C ARG A 53 -18.83 1.13 -10.04
N HIS A 54 -18.17 2.28 -9.98
CA HIS A 54 -18.33 3.36 -10.96
C HIS A 54 -18.02 2.89 -12.39
N ALA A 55 -17.01 2.02 -12.53
CA ALA A 55 -16.65 1.40 -13.79
C ALA A 55 -17.45 0.11 -14.11
N LYS A 56 -18.57 -0.15 -13.40
CA LYS A 56 -19.44 -1.33 -13.56
C LYS A 56 -18.71 -2.67 -13.38
N ARG A 57 -17.68 -2.71 -12.53
CA ARG A 57 -16.89 -3.91 -12.19
C ARG A 57 -17.12 -4.30 -10.74
N SER A 58 -17.00 -5.60 -10.44
CA SER A 58 -16.97 -6.14 -9.07
C SER A 58 -15.55 -6.44 -8.57
N THR A 59 -14.56 -6.43 -9.47
CA THR A 59 -13.15 -6.70 -9.17
C THR A 59 -12.34 -5.43 -9.38
N ILE A 60 -11.58 -5.05 -8.34
CA ILE A 60 -10.66 -3.92 -8.33
C ILE A 60 -9.46 -4.23 -9.23
N ASN A 61 -9.01 -3.26 -10.03
CA ASN A 61 -7.82 -3.37 -10.87
C ASN A 61 -6.77 -2.30 -10.54
N THR A 62 -5.67 -2.29 -11.28
CA THR A 62 -4.53 -1.37 -11.06
C THR A 62 -4.89 0.10 -11.29
N GLU A 63 -5.85 0.40 -12.15
CA GLU A 63 -6.27 1.77 -12.43
C GLU A 63 -7.04 2.38 -11.25
N ASP A 64 -7.84 1.56 -10.53
CA ASP A 64 -8.50 1.98 -9.30
C ASP A 64 -7.47 2.36 -8.21
N VAL A 65 -6.37 1.59 -8.12
CA VAL A 65 -5.28 1.85 -7.15
C VAL A 65 -4.46 3.08 -7.53
N LYS A 66 -4.15 3.28 -8.82
CA LYS A 66 -3.51 4.52 -9.30
C LYS A 66 -4.38 5.73 -9.02
N LEU A 67 -5.70 5.61 -9.23
CA LEU A 67 -6.65 6.68 -8.94
C LEU A 67 -6.68 7.01 -7.43
N LEU A 68 -6.54 6.02 -6.57
CA LEU A 68 -6.43 6.22 -5.11
C LEU A 68 -5.18 7.06 -4.74
N ALA A 69 -4.06 6.86 -5.44
CA ALA A 69 -2.80 7.57 -5.22
C ALA A 69 -2.75 9.01 -5.78
N ARG A 70 -3.80 9.47 -6.50
CA ARG A 70 -3.81 10.72 -7.28
C ARG A 70 -3.50 12.01 -6.50
N ARG A 71 -3.62 12.00 -5.17
CA ARG A 71 -3.46 13.22 -4.35
C ARG A 71 -2.01 13.70 -4.26
N SER A 72 -1.04 12.83 -4.55
CA SER A 72 0.37 13.17 -4.53
C SER A 72 1.03 12.73 -5.84
N ASN A 73 1.59 13.67 -6.58
CA ASN A 73 2.25 13.38 -7.86
C ASN A 73 3.46 12.46 -7.71
N SER A 74 4.24 12.62 -6.63
CA SER A 74 5.38 11.73 -6.35
C SER A 74 4.93 10.32 -6.03
N LEU A 75 3.83 10.17 -5.27
CA LEU A 75 3.26 8.86 -4.97
C LEU A 75 2.66 8.21 -6.23
N LEU A 76 1.91 8.96 -7.04
CA LEU A 76 1.31 8.45 -8.28
C LEU A 76 2.39 7.95 -9.25
N LYS A 77 3.48 8.71 -9.40
CA LYS A 77 4.64 8.29 -10.20
C LYS A 77 5.23 6.98 -9.67
N TYR A 78 5.54 6.94 -8.38
CA TYR A 78 6.12 5.75 -7.74
C TYR A 78 5.24 4.49 -7.91
N ILE A 79 3.92 4.61 -7.68
CA ILE A 79 2.98 3.49 -7.83
C ILE A 79 2.90 3.03 -9.30
N THR A 80 2.98 3.95 -10.25
CA THR A 80 2.94 3.62 -11.67
C THR A 80 4.18 2.82 -12.08
N GLU A 81 5.36 3.27 -11.66
CA GLU A 81 6.64 2.56 -11.88
C GLU A 81 6.61 1.15 -11.28
N LYS A 82 6.14 1.01 -10.02
CA LYS A 82 6.00 -0.32 -9.38
C LYS A 82 5.00 -1.23 -10.07
N ASN A 83 3.93 -0.69 -10.64
CA ASN A 83 2.99 -1.48 -11.42
C ASN A 83 3.61 -2.03 -12.72
N GLU A 84 4.48 -1.25 -13.38
CA GLU A 84 5.21 -1.69 -14.57
C GLU A 84 6.19 -2.83 -14.23
N GLU A 85 6.97 -2.69 -13.15
CA GLU A 85 7.86 -3.74 -12.64
C GLU A 85 7.09 -5.06 -12.36
N LEU A 86 5.94 -4.98 -11.69
CA LEU A 86 5.09 -6.15 -11.42
C LEU A 86 4.53 -6.78 -12.70
N THR A 87 4.20 -5.98 -13.70
CA THR A 87 3.69 -6.47 -14.99
C THR A 87 4.77 -7.24 -15.76
N GLN A 88 6.01 -6.74 -15.74
CA GLN A 88 7.16 -7.43 -16.33
C GLN A 88 7.41 -8.77 -15.63
N PHE A 89 7.49 -8.76 -14.30
CA PHE A 89 7.67 -9.97 -13.50
C PHE A 89 6.57 -11.03 -13.78
N ASN A 90 5.31 -10.61 -13.84
CA ASN A 90 4.20 -11.53 -14.15
C ASN A 90 4.28 -12.12 -15.56
N THR A 91 4.83 -11.37 -16.52
CA THR A 91 5.03 -11.85 -17.89
C THR A 91 6.13 -12.91 -17.95
N GLU A 92 7.25 -12.69 -17.25
CA GLU A 92 8.33 -13.66 -17.12
C GLU A 92 7.88 -14.96 -16.44
N GLN A 93 7.04 -14.86 -15.42
CA GLN A 93 6.48 -16.06 -14.76
C GLN A 93 5.54 -16.85 -15.69
N LYS A 94 4.82 -16.16 -16.58
CA LYS A 94 3.97 -16.83 -17.58
C LYS A 94 4.79 -17.51 -18.67
N THR A 95 5.92 -16.93 -19.08
CA THR A 95 6.80 -17.57 -20.07
C THR A 95 7.51 -18.79 -19.50
N LYS A 96 7.92 -18.77 -18.22
CA LYS A 96 8.54 -19.92 -17.53
C LYS A 96 7.60 -21.10 -17.28
N LYS A 97 6.28 -20.87 -17.27
CA LYS A 97 5.26 -21.90 -17.08
C LYS A 97 4.80 -22.56 -18.39
N LYS A 98 5.16 -21.98 -19.53
CA LYS A 98 4.95 -22.58 -20.86
C LYS A 98 6.11 -23.50 -21.19
#